data_AF-A0A8A1UJI3-F1
#
_entry.id   AF-A0A8A1UJI3-F1
#
_cell.length_a   1.000
_cell.length_b   1.000
_cell.length_c   1.000
_cell.angle_alpha   90.00
_cell.angle_beta   90.00
_cell.angle_gamma   90.00
#
_symmetry.space_group_name_H-M   'P 1'
#
loop_
_entity.id
_entity.type
_entity.pdbx_description
1 polymer ?
#
loop_
_entity_poly.entity_id
_entity_poly.type
_entity_poly.pdbx_seq_one_letter_code
_entity_poly.pdbx_strand_id
1 'polypeptide(L)'
;MPRAEQVAELKKELRTGAPNARGHVRVTPGRFPALTTAEAERVANEVGFARQAHGTKGLWLFHREGTRPGSAESSDVRGGPRLDELRQSTAARRTAAWSRERDGFDPLDEATLKAAEDGVHKLRAKRDRLVMGAALALLAGAFTTVAVGAAWLNGTLPHGFTTGSDWSAYVLGHIVAAGGLLLGGHWIRRGKQAMRESRTRHQPVIAAYRDAVLAREAESDHRPGTGQE
;
A
#
# COMPACT_ATOMS: atom_id res chain seq x y z
N MET A 1 11.97 -11.52 24.45
CA MET A 1 13.00 -11.53 23.39
C MET A 1 14.24 -10.81 23.89
N PRO A 2 15.44 -11.41 23.76
CA PRO A 2 16.72 -10.73 23.97
C PRO A 2 16.87 -9.49 23.08
N ARG A 3 17.67 -8.53 23.54
CA ARG A 3 17.87 -7.23 22.87
C ARG A 3 18.32 -7.35 21.40
N ALA A 4 19.28 -8.24 21.11
CA ALA A 4 19.78 -8.43 19.75
C ALA A 4 18.69 -8.94 18.79
N GLU A 5 17.82 -9.82 19.27
CA GLU A 5 16.69 -10.35 18.50
C GLU A 5 15.64 -9.27 18.22
N GLN A 6 15.39 -8.38 19.19
CA GLN A 6 14.52 -7.21 18.99
C GLN A 6 15.07 -6.23 17.94
N VAL A 7 16.38 -6.01 17.90
CA VAL A 7 17.02 -5.18 16.85
C VAL A 7 16.85 -5.81 15.48
N ALA A 8 17.09 -7.12 15.35
CA ALA A 8 16.93 -7.84 14.09
C ALA A 8 15.48 -7.80 13.60
N GLU A 9 14.51 -8.01 14.48
CA GLU A 9 13.08 -7.97 14.15
C GLU A 9 12.64 -6.54 13.79
N LEU A 10 13.16 -5.50 14.46
CA LEU A 10 12.90 -4.11 14.08
C LEU A 10 13.44 -3.80 12.68
N LYS A 11 14.68 -4.20 12.37
CA LYS A 11 15.27 -4.05 11.03
C LYS A 11 14.40 -4.75 9.98
N LYS A 12 13.93 -5.96 10.28
CA LYS A 12 13.04 -6.73 9.40
C LYS A 12 11.68 -6.04 9.23
N GLU A 13 11.07 -5.51 10.29
CA GLU A 13 9.79 -4.79 10.22
C GLU A 13 9.92 -3.49 9.41
N LEU A 14 11.03 -2.78 9.53
CA LEU A 14 11.31 -1.59 8.70
C LEU A 14 11.52 -1.93 7.22
N ARG A 15 12.19 -3.06 6.93
CA ARG A 15 12.46 -3.50 5.54
C ARG A 15 11.24 -4.09 4.84
N THR A 16 10.40 -4.82 5.58
CA THR A 16 9.25 -5.54 5.02
C THR A 16 7.91 -4.84 5.24
N GLY A 17 7.87 -3.88 6.17
CA GLY A 17 6.66 -3.15 6.52
C GLY A 17 6.17 -2.31 5.36
N ALA A 18 4.89 -2.47 5.03
CA ALA A 18 4.24 -1.64 4.02
C ALA A 18 4.09 -0.20 4.55
N PRO A 19 4.61 0.82 3.87
CA PRO A 19 4.39 2.20 4.25
C PRO A 19 2.89 2.55 4.20
N ASN A 20 2.45 3.43 5.10
CA ASN A 20 1.11 3.98 5.07
C ASN A 20 0.94 4.99 3.91
N ALA A 21 -0.26 5.52 3.73
CA ALA A 21 -0.56 6.52 2.68
C ALA A 21 0.27 7.83 2.78
N ARG A 22 1.00 8.04 3.88
CA ARG A 22 1.91 9.18 4.09
C ARG A 22 3.38 8.78 3.99
N GLY A 23 3.69 7.56 3.56
CA GLY A 23 5.05 7.03 3.42
C GLY A 23 5.71 6.57 4.73
N HIS A 24 4.95 6.36 5.81
CA HIS A 24 5.53 5.93 7.09
C HIS A 24 5.33 4.44 7.35
N VAL A 25 6.38 3.77 7.82
CA VAL A 25 6.28 2.49 8.52
C VAL A 25 5.90 2.78 9.97
N ARG A 26 4.82 2.18 10.45
CA ARG A 26 4.31 2.37 11.82
C ARG A 26 4.74 1.20 12.67
N VAL A 27 5.51 1.46 13.72
CA VAL A 27 5.98 0.46 14.66
C VAL A 27 5.45 0.80 16.05
N THR A 28 4.90 -0.20 16.74
CA THR A 28 4.41 -0.04 18.10
C THR A 28 5.56 -0.27 19.10
N PRO A 29 5.96 0.74 19.91
CA PRO A 29 7.09 0.61 20.83
C PRO A 29 6.96 -0.57 21.80
N GLY A 30 5.73 -0.89 22.22
CA GLY A 30 5.44 -2.03 23.10
C GLY A 30 5.84 -3.41 22.56
N ARG A 31 6.05 -3.56 21.23
CA ARG A 31 6.62 -4.80 20.65
C ARG A 31 8.13 -4.93 20.90
N PHE A 32 8.80 -3.82 21.23
CA PHE A 32 10.24 -3.72 21.41
C PHE A 32 10.59 -3.12 22.78
N PRO A 33 10.18 -3.75 23.90
CA PRO A 33 10.31 -3.16 25.23
C PRO A 33 11.76 -2.96 25.69
N ALA A 34 12.73 -3.63 25.04
CA ALA A 34 14.15 -3.47 25.37
C ALA A 34 14.86 -2.38 24.55
N LEU A 35 14.13 -1.70 23.65
CA LEU A 35 14.66 -0.62 22.83
C LEU A 35 14.08 0.72 23.27
N THR A 36 14.96 1.68 23.52
CA THR A 36 14.58 3.08 23.69
C THR A 36 14.26 3.71 22.33
N THR A 37 13.52 4.83 22.34
CA THR A 37 13.24 5.60 21.12
C THR A 37 14.51 6.00 20.37
N ALA A 38 15.57 6.41 21.09
CA ALA A 38 16.85 6.80 20.49
C ALA A 38 17.60 5.61 19.89
N GLU A 39 17.50 4.42 20.49
CA GLU A 39 18.05 3.19 19.91
C GLU A 39 17.29 2.76 18.66
N ALA A 40 15.96 2.81 18.70
CA ALA A 40 15.14 2.50 17.54
C ALA A 40 15.41 3.46 16.36
N GLU A 41 15.68 4.73 16.65
CA GLU A 41 16.09 5.72 15.65
C GLU A 41 17.46 5.41 15.05
N ARG A 42 18.46 5.03 15.87
CA ARG A 42 19.77 4.58 15.35
C ARG A 42 19.63 3.34 14.47
N VAL A 43 18.89 2.33 14.94
CA VAL A 43 18.63 1.10 14.17
C VAL A 43 17.91 1.42 12.85
N ALA A 44 16.98 2.37 12.86
CA ALA A 44 16.31 2.82 11.66
C ALA A 44 17.27 3.51 10.68
N ASN A 45 18.16 4.38 11.17
CA ASN A 45 19.16 5.06 10.33
C ASN A 45 20.09 4.05 9.66
N GLU A 46 20.50 2.98 10.34
CA GLU A 46 21.32 1.90 9.76
C GLU A 46 20.65 1.20 8.57
N VAL A 47 19.31 1.20 8.51
CA VAL A 47 18.54 0.63 7.40
C VAL A 47 17.96 1.70 6.46
N GLY A 48 18.43 2.95 6.58
CA GLY A 48 18.07 4.06 5.69
C GLY A 48 16.76 4.76 6.03
N PHE A 49 16.29 4.67 7.27
CA PHE A 49 15.05 5.30 7.73
C PHE A 49 15.32 6.33 8.82
N ALA A 50 14.69 7.50 8.70
CA ALA A 50 14.63 8.51 9.74
C ALA A 50 13.32 8.40 10.53
N ARG A 51 13.37 8.70 11.84
CA ARG A 51 12.18 8.75 12.69
C ARG A 51 11.50 10.11 12.58
N GLN A 52 10.18 10.13 12.49
CA GLN A 52 9.42 11.37 12.69
C GLN A 52 9.37 11.69 14.19
N ALA A 53 9.83 12.89 14.57
CA ALA A 53 9.91 13.29 15.97
C ALA A 53 8.55 13.70 16.56
N HIS A 54 7.68 14.33 15.76
CA HIS A 54 6.45 14.97 16.25
C HIS A 54 5.17 14.29 15.74
N GLY A 55 4.06 14.42 16.47
CA GLY A 55 2.74 13.97 16.00
C GLY A 55 2.56 12.45 15.88
N THR A 56 3.38 11.66 16.58
CA THR A 56 3.44 10.21 16.39
C THR A 56 2.41 9.41 17.19
N LYS A 57 1.66 10.06 18.10
CA LYS A 57 0.59 9.46 18.92
C LYS A 57 1.02 8.15 19.62
N GLY A 58 2.22 8.13 20.20
CA GLY A 58 2.75 6.97 20.93
C GLY A 58 3.28 5.83 20.04
N LEU A 59 3.30 6.01 18.72
CA LEU A 59 3.94 5.10 17.78
C LEU A 59 5.36 5.59 17.45
N TRP A 60 6.20 4.68 16.98
CA TRP A 60 7.37 5.06 16.19
C TRP A 60 6.97 5.10 14.72
N LEU A 61 7.09 6.28 14.13
CA LEU A 61 6.83 6.50 12.71
C LEU A 61 8.18 6.69 12.03
N PHE A 62 8.51 5.78 11.12
CA PHE A 62 9.75 5.82 10.36
C PHE A 62 9.43 6.14 8.91
N HIS A 63 10.20 7.04 8.31
CA HIS A 63 10.15 7.39 6.90
C HIS A 63 11.55 7.22 6.32
N ARG A 64 11.67 7.00 5.02
CA ARG A 64 13.00 6.82 4.42
C ARG A 64 13.75 8.15 4.44
N GLU A 65 15.02 8.10 4.78
CA GLU A 65 15.87 9.30 4.76
C GLU A 65 15.93 9.87 3.32
N GLY A 66 15.75 11.18 3.17
CA GLY A 66 15.63 11.83 1.86
C GLY A 66 14.22 11.92 1.28
N THR A 67 13.21 11.34 1.95
CA THR A 67 11.79 11.55 1.60
C THR A 67 11.16 12.62 2.49
N ARG A 68 10.21 13.40 1.96
CA ARG A 68 9.46 14.38 2.78
C ARG A 68 8.27 13.71 3.45
N PRO A 69 8.28 13.52 4.78
CA PRO A 69 7.15 12.93 5.49
C PRO A 69 5.89 13.80 5.30
N GLY A 70 4.79 13.17 4.89
CA GLY A 70 3.52 13.86 4.67
C GLY A 70 3.31 14.47 3.28
N SER A 71 4.29 14.41 2.38
CA SER A 71 4.05 14.65 0.96
C SER A 71 3.57 13.33 0.30
N ALA A 72 2.41 13.38 -0.37
CA ALA A 72 1.97 12.25 -1.20
C ALA A 72 2.85 12.06 -2.45
N GLU A 73 3.81 12.98 -2.67
CA GLU A 73 4.66 13.05 -3.87
C GLU A 73 5.98 12.28 -3.75
N SER A 74 6.36 11.76 -2.57
CA SER A 74 7.62 11.03 -2.40
C SER A 74 7.49 9.74 -1.57
N SER A 75 6.37 9.03 -1.64
CA SER A 75 6.17 7.80 -0.86
C SER A 75 6.79 6.59 -1.56
N ASP A 76 8.02 6.31 -1.16
CA ASP A 76 8.90 5.26 -1.66
C ASP A 76 8.39 3.84 -1.32
N VAL A 77 8.26 2.97 -2.33
CA VAL A 77 7.91 1.54 -2.18
C VAL A 77 9.19 0.70 -1.98
N ARG A 78 10.38 1.30 -2.14
CA ARG A 78 11.70 0.67 -2.26
C ARG A 78 12.38 0.29 -0.94
N GLY A 79 11.66 -0.09 0.11
CA GLY A 79 12.27 -0.41 1.42
C GLY A 79 13.65 -1.11 1.28
N GLY A 80 14.70 -0.54 1.89
CA GLY A 80 16.09 -1.00 1.70
C GLY A 80 17.16 0.10 1.59
N PRO A 81 18.39 -0.22 1.16
CA PRO A 81 19.55 0.68 1.04
C PRO A 81 19.42 1.70 -0.09
N ARG A 82 20.09 2.86 0.01
CA ARG A 82 20.02 3.92 -1.02
C ARG A 82 20.41 3.39 -2.40
N LEU A 83 19.83 3.96 -3.47
CA LEU A 83 20.07 3.49 -4.83
C LEU A 83 21.55 3.53 -5.22
N ASP A 84 22.28 4.56 -4.77
CA ASP A 84 23.72 4.67 -5.02
C ASP A 84 24.53 3.59 -4.28
N GLU A 85 24.11 3.21 -3.08
CA GLU A 85 24.72 2.08 -2.35
C GLU A 85 24.44 0.73 -3.02
N LEU A 86 23.26 0.58 -3.62
CA LEU A 86 22.91 -0.61 -4.42
C LEU A 86 23.75 -0.67 -5.70
N ARG A 87 23.96 0.48 -6.36
CA ARG A 87 24.83 0.58 -7.55
C ARG A 87 26.30 0.26 -7.26
N GLN A 88 26.75 0.45 -6.02
CA GLN A 88 28.10 0.08 -5.59
C GLN A 88 28.25 -1.43 -5.33
N SER A 89 27.16 -2.15 -5.03
CA SER A 89 27.19 -3.59 -4.78
C SER A 89 27.40 -4.38 -6.08
N THR A 90 28.33 -5.34 -6.04
CA THR A 90 28.60 -6.19 -7.21
C THR A 90 27.53 -7.27 -7.35
N ALA A 91 26.95 -7.73 -6.25
CA ALA A 91 25.81 -8.65 -6.27
C ALA A 91 24.56 -7.98 -6.85
N ALA A 92 24.20 -6.78 -6.38
CA ALA A 92 23.04 -6.03 -6.87
C ALA A 92 23.15 -5.69 -8.37
N ARG A 93 24.34 -5.26 -8.83
CA ARG A 93 24.59 -4.99 -10.27
C ARG A 93 24.44 -6.24 -11.14
N ARG A 94 24.85 -7.42 -10.65
CA ARG A 94 24.66 -8.69 -11.37
C ARG A 94 23.18 -9.04 -11.50
N THR A 95 22.40 -8.92 -10.43
CA THR A 95 20.95 -9.13 -10.47
C THR A 95 20.25 -8.14 -11.40
N ALA A 96 20.69 -6.88 -11.40
CA ALA A 96 20.16 -5.86 -12.30
C ALA A 96 20.52 -6.12 -13.78
N ALA A 97 21.74 -6.58 -14.06
CA ALA A 97 22.15 -6.98 -15.41
C ALA A 97 21.29 -8.15 -15.92
N TRP A 98 21.06 -9.16 -15.09
CA TRP A 98 20.18 -10.27 -15.44
C TRP A 98 18.74 -9.83 -15.71
N SER A 99 18.21 -8.89 -14.92
CA SER A 99 16.87 -8.32 -15.15
C SER A 99 16.79 -7.53 -16.46
N ARG A 100 17.87 -6.79 -16.81
CA ARG A 100 17.96 -6.09 -18.10
C ARG A 100 17.94 -7.06 -19.28
N GLU A 101 18.67 -8.16 -19.20
CA GLU A 101 18.71 -9.18 -20.25
C GLU A 101 17.40 -9.94 -20.39
N ARG A 102 16.78 -10.32 -19.26
CA ARG A 102 15.55 -11.12 -19.24
C ARG A 102 14.30 -10.29 -19.57
N ASP A 103 14.17 -9.12 -18.94
CA ASP A 103 12.91 -8.36 -18.91
C ASP A 103 12.99 -7.00 -19.64
N GLY A 104 14.18 -6.60 -20.10
CA GLY A 104 14.37 -5.39 -20.91
C GLY A 104 14.31 -4.08 -20.13
N PHE A 105 14.36 -4.11 -18.79
CA PHE A 105 14.38 -2.91 -17.94
C PHE A 105 15.50 -2.99 -16.90
N ASP A 106 16.01 -1.83 -16.46
CA ASP A 106 17.00 -1.76 -15.39
C ASP A 106 16.32 -1.47 -14.04
N PRO A 107 16.32 -2.41 -13.08
CA PRO A 107 15.70 -2.18 -11.78
C PRO A 107 16.50 -1.18 -10.91
N LEU A 108 17.75 -0.85 -11.27
CA LEU A 108 18.57 0.14 -10.57
C LEU A 108 18.59 1.51 -11.28
N ASP A 109 17.89 1.64 -12.40
CA ASP A 109 17.66 2.93 -13.03
C ASP A 109 16.58 3.70 -12.26
N GLU A 110 16.90 4.95 -11.94
CA GLU A 110 16.05 5.78 -11.09
C GLU A 110 14.74 6.15 -11.81
N ALA A 111 14.81 6.44 -13.11
CA ALA A 111 13.65 6.82 -13.90
C ALA A 111 12.69 5.63 -14.07
N THR A 112 13.22 4.45 -14.39
CA THR A 112 12.46 3.19 -14.49
C THR A 112 11.75 2.87 -13.18
N LEU A 113 12.47 2.96 -12.06
CA LEU A 113 11.93 2.65 -10.75
C LEU A 113 10.86 3.68 -10.32
N LYS A 114 11.11 4.97 -10.53
CA LYS A 114 10.15 6.04 -10.23
C LYS A 114 8.87 5.89 -11.05
N ALA A 115 8.99 5.57 -12.35
CA ALA A 115 7.83 5.33 -13.21
C ALA A 115 6.99 4.13 -12.75
N ALA A 116 7.64 3.06 -12.27
CA ALA A 116 6.94 1.92 -11.69
C ALA A 116 6.18 2.29 -10.42
N GLU A 117 6.79 3.05 -9.52
CA GLU A 117 6.16 3.50 -8.28
C GLU A 117 4.98 4.43 -8.52
N ASP A 118 5.18 5.47 -9.33
CA ASP A 118 4.13 6.42 -9.70
C ASP A 118 2.95 5.68 -10.36
N GLY A 119 3.25 4.67 -11.17
CA GLY A 119 2.26 3.77 -11.78
C GLY A 119 1.45 2.98 -10.74
N VAL A 120 2.11 2.31 -9.80
CA VAL A 120 1.44 1.58 -8.70
C VAL A 120 0.58 2.51 -7.87
N HIS A 121 1.09 3.69 -7.50
CA HIS A 121 0.37 4.67 -6.69
C HIS A 121 -0.85 5.21 -7.41
N LYS A 122 -0.72 5.61 -8.66
CA LYS A 122 -1.82 6.12 -9.48
C LYS A 122 -2.93 5.08 -9.61
N LEU A 123 -2.57 3.81 -9.84
CA LEU A 123 -3.54 2.73 -9.98
C LEU A 123 -4.18 2.35 -8.64
N ARG A 124 -3.44 2.40 -7.53
CA ARG A 124 -3.98 2.22 -6.18
C ARG A 124 -4.95 3.33 -5.79
N ALA A 125 -4.60 4.59 -6.03
CA ALA A 125 -5.48 5.72 -5.79
C ALA A 125 -6.75 5.64 -6.66
N LYS A 126 -6.62 5.25 -7.93
CA LYS A 126 -7.76 5.00 -8.82
C LYS A 126 -8.65 3.89 -8.28
N ARG A 127 -8.08 2.77 -7.82
CA ARG A 127 -8.82 1.67 -7.19
C ARG A 127 -9.55 2.15 -5.95
N ASP A 128 -8.90 2.87 -5.05
CA ASP A 128 -9.49 3.29 -3.79
C ASP A 128 -10.68 4.25 -4.03
N ARG A 129 -10.57 5.16 -5.01
CA ARG A 129 -11.71 5.97 -5.46
C ARG A 129 -12.86 5.13 -6.01
N LEU A 130 -12.57 4.12 -6.84
CA LEU A 130 -13.59 3.22 -7.39
C LEU A 130 -14.26 2.35 -6.31
N VAL A 131 -13.50 1.88 -5.33
CA VAL A 131 -14.02 1.09 -4.20
C VAL A 131 -14.90 1.97 -3.30
N MET A 132 -14.50 3.20 -3.03
CA MET A 132 -15.31 4.14 -2.25
C MET A 132 -16.64 4.46 -2.97
N GLY A 133 -16.58 4.75 -4.27
CA GLY A 133 -17.78 4.93 -5.09
C GLY A 133 -18.67 3.68 -5.05
N ALA A 134 -18.07 2.49 -5.17
CA ALA A 134 -18.83 1.24 -5.14
C ALA A 134 -19.52 1.03 -3.80
N ALA A 135 -18.84 1.31 -2.68
CA ALA A 135 -19.41 1.21 -1.35
C ALA A 135 -20.62 2.14 -1.19
N LEU A 136 -20.52 3.40 -1.64
CA LEU A 136 -21.63 4.36 -1.60
C LEU A 136 -22.82 3.90 -2.46
N ALA A 137 -22.57 3.42 -3.68
CA ALA A 137 -23.62 2.93 -4.57
C ALA A 137 -24.32 1.69 -4.01
N LEU A 138 -23.57 0.76 -3.41
CA LEU A 138 -24.12 -0.43 -2.75
C LEU A 138 -24.93 -0.06 -1.50
N LEU A 139 -24.43 0.87 -0.68
CA LEU A 139 -25.16 1.35 0.50
C LEU A 139 -26.48 2.01 0.11
N ALA A 140 -26.48 2.88 -0.91
CA ALA A 140 -27.69 3.49 -1.43
C ALA A 140 -28.68 2.44 -1.94
N GLY A 141 -28.21 1.49 -2.77
CA GLY A 141 -29.07 0.44 -3.31
C GLY A 141 -29.65 -0.49 -2.23
N ALA A 142 -28.83 -0.90 -1.26
CA ALA A 142 -29.28 -1.72 -0.13
C ALA A 142 -30.27 -0.97 0.76
N PHE A 143 -29.99 0.29 1.09
CA PHE A 143 -30.91 1.12 1.86
C PHE A 143 -32.25 1.29 1.16
N THR A 144 -32.26 1.61 -0.15
CA THR A 144 -33.51 1.73 -0.92
C THR A 144 -34.27 0.41 -0.95
N THR A 145 -33.59 -0.73 -1.10
CA THR A 145 -34.23 -2.06 -1.06
C THR A 145 -34.91 -2.31 0.30
N VAL A 146 -34.20 -2.04 1.40
CA VAL A 146 -34.72 -2.24 2.76
C VAL A 146 -35.87 -1.28 3.06
N ALA A 147 -35.74 0.01 2.69
CA ALA A 147 -36.75 1.03 2.94
C ALA A 147 -38.05 0.73 2.17
N VAL A 148 -37.95 0.35 0.89
CA VAL A 148 -39.12 -0.04 0.08
C VAL A 148 -39.74 -1.33 0.60
N GLY A 149 -38.93 -2.32 0.99
CA GLY A 149 -39.42 -3.57 1.58
C GLY A 149 -40.10 -3.39 2.94
N ALA A 150 -39.55 -2.54 3.80
CA ALA A 150 -40.13 -2.22 5.11
C ALA A 150 -41.42 -1.39 4.98
N ALA A 151 -41.48 -0.43 4.05
CA ALA A 151 -42.69 0.33 3.77
C ALA A 151 -43.82 -0.56 3.20
N TRP A 152 -43.45 -1.58 2.41
CA TRP A 152 -44.37 -2.61 1.95
C TRP A 152 -44.89 -3.47 3.11
N LEU A 153 -44.01 -4.00 3.96
CA LEU A 153 -44.40 -4.85 5.10
C LEU A 153 -45.25 -4.11 6.16
N ASN A 154 -44.96 -2.83 6.41
CA ASN A 154 -45.66 -2.03 7.41
C ASN A 154 -46.98 -1.42 6.90
N GLY A 155 -47.36 -1.64 5.64
CA GLY A 155 -48.58 -1.06 5.06
C GLY A 155 -48.59 0.47 5.01
N THR A 156 -47.42 1.11 5.16
CA THR A 156 -47.27 2.58 5.17
C THR A 156 -47.18 3.17 3.77
N LEU A 157 -47.12 2.33 2.73
CA LEU A 157 -47.42 2.73 1.37
C LEU A 157 -48.93 2.97 1.26
N PRO A 158 -49.39 4.21 1.00
CA PRO A 158 -50.81 4.53 0.98
C PRO A 158 -51.53 3.64 -0.04
N HIS A 159 -52.59 2.95 0.39
CA HIS A 159 -53.65 2.31 -0.43
C HIS A 159 -53.35 0.96 -1.11
N GLY A 160 -52.21 0.32 -0.84
CA GLY A 160 -51.88 -0.94 -1.54
C GLY A 160 -51.81 -0.73 -3.06
N PHE A 161 -51.49 -1.75 -3.84
CA PHE A 161 -51.19 -1.61 -5.28
C PHE A 161 -52.41 -1.29 -6.19
N THR A 162 -53.41 -0.55 -5.71
CA THR A 162 -54.67 -0.30 -6.40
C THR A 162 -54.77 1.09 -7.05
N THR A 163 -53.90 2.03 -6.69
CA THR A 163 -53.82 3.39 -7.27
C THR A 163 -52.54 3.60 -8.09
N GLY A 164 -52.68 4.15 -9.31
CA GLY A 164 -51.61 4.21 -10.32
C GLY A 164 -50.36 5.02 -9.95
N SER A 165 -50.42 5.89 -8.94
CA SER A 165 -49.28 6.67 -8.44
C SER A 165 -48.31 5.84 -7.58
N ASP A 166 -48.80 4.86 -6.81
CA ASP A 166 -47.99 4.18 -5.77
C ASP A 166 -47.21 2.98 -6.34
N TRP A 167 -47.75 2.35 -7.39
CA TRP A 167 -47.00 1.39 -8.23
C TRP A 167 -45.74 2.03 -8.80
N SER A 168 -45.82 3.30 -9.22
CA SER A 168 -44.69 4.01 -9.81
C SER A 168 -43.55 4.22 -8.80
N ALA A 169 -43.85 4.50 -7.53
CA ALA A 169 -42.85 4.69 -6.48
C ALA A 169 -42.16 3.37 -6.09
N TYR A 170 -42.91 2.27 -6.00
CA TYR A 170 -42.36 0.94 -5.72
C TYR A 170 -41.43 0.46 -6.84
N VAL A 171 -41.86 0.58 -8.11
CA VAL A 171 -41.06 0.23 -9.28
C VAL A 171 -39.83 1.12 -9.39
N LEU A 172 -39.97 2.44 -9.18
CA LEU A 172 -38.86 3.38 -9.20
C LEU A 172 -37.82 3.04 -8.11
N GLY A 173 -38.26 2.69 -6.90
CA GLY A 173 -37.37 2.27 -5.81
C GLY A 173 -36.54 1.03 -6.15
N HIS A 174 -37.15 0.02 -6.78
CA HIS A 174 -36.43 -1.18 -7.22
C HIS A 174 -35.48 -0.91 -8.39
N ILE A 175 -35.85 -0.03 -9.33
CA ILE A 175 -34.97 0.41 -10.41
C ILE A 175 -33.74 1.12 -9.83
N VAL A 176 -33.93 2.01 -8.86
CA VAL A 176 -32.83 2.71 -8.17
C VAL A 176 -31.95 1.72 -7.41
N ALA A 177 -32.55 0.75 -6.71
CA ALA A 177 -31.82 -0.29 -6.00
C ALA A 177 -30.96 -1.16 -6.95
N ALA A 178 -31.56 -1.67 -8.03
CA ALA A 178 -30.86 -2.45 -9.04
C ALA A 178 -29.75 -1.64 -9.72
N GLY A 179 -30.01 -0.36 -10.02
CA GLY A 179 -29.02 0.57 -10.55
C GLY A 179 -27.81 0.73 -9.62
N GLY A 180 -28.05 0.95 -8.32
CA GLY A 180 -26.99 1.06 -7.31
C GLY A 180 -26.14 -0.22 -7.20
N LEU A 181 -26.78 -1.39 -7.19
CA LEU A 181 -26.10 -2.69 -7.14
C LEU A 181 -25.24 -2.96 -8.38
N LEU A 182 -25.79 -2.70 -9.58
CA LEU A 182 -25.07 -2.88 -10.86
C LEU A 182 -23.89 -1.92 -10.99
N LEU A 183 -24.09 -0.65 -10.61
CA LEU A 183 -23.04 0.38 -10.65
C LEU A 183 -21.91 0.05 -9.66
N GLY A 184 -22.26 -0.36 -8.43
CA GLY A 184 -21.31 -0.81 -7.42
C GLY A 184 -20.49 -2.01 -7.91
N GLY A 185 -21.15 -3.04 -8.45
CA GLY A 185 -20.49 -4.21 -9.02
C GLY A 185 -19.60 -3.87 -10.24
N HIS A 186 -20.00 -2.90 -11.07
CA HIS A 186 -19.19 -2.42 -12.19
C HIS A 186 -17.90 -1.74 -11.71
N TRP A 187 -17.99 -0.85 -10.72
CA TRP A 187 -16.81 -0.16 -10.18
C TRP A 187 -15.84 -1.08 -9.44
N ILE A 188 -16.35 -2.10 -8.72
CA ILE A 188 -15.51 -3.16 -8.14
C ILE A 188 -14.73 -3.89 -9.23
N ARG A 189 -15.38 -4.26 -10.34
CA ARG A 189 -14.71 -4.93 -11.47
C ARG A 189 -13.62 -4.06 -12.08
N ARG A 190 -13.87 -2.76 -12.28
CA ARG A 190 -12.85 -1.82 -12.75
C ARG A 190 -11.70 -1.64 -11.76
N GLY A 191 -11.98 -1.62 -10.45
CA GLY A 191 -10.95 -1.60 -9.42
C GLY A 191 -10.05 -2.84 -9.46
N LYS A 192 -10.64 -4.03 -9.67
CA LYS A 192 -9.88 -5.28 -9.87
C LYS A 192 -9.02 -5.24 -11.14
N GLN A 193 -9.53 -4.67 -12.24
CA GLN A 193 -8.74 -4.49 -13.47
C GLN A 193 -7.55 -3.55 -13.25
N ALA A 194 -7.73 -2.43 -12.55
CA ALA A 194 -6.63 -1.52 -12.21
C ALA A 194 -5.54 -2.20 -11.37
N MET A 195 -5.93 -3.08 -10.43
CA MET A 195 -4.97 -3.91 -9.68
C MET A 195 -4.23 -4.90 -10.57
N ARG A 196 -4.93 -5.56 -11.51
CA ARG A 196 -4.29 -6.49 -12.46
C ARG A 196 -3.27 -5.76 -13.34
N GLU A 197 -3.63 -4.59 -13.87
CA GLU A 197 -2.75 -3.74 -14.67
C GLU A 197 -1.51 -3.32 -13.88
N SER A 198 -1.70 -2.90 -12.61
CA SER A 198 -0.58 -2.56 -11.73
C SER A 198 0.36 -3.75 -11.51
N ARG A 199 -0.22 -4.93 -11.30
CA ARG A 199 0.53 -6.17 -11.05
C ARG A 199 1.31 -6.63 -12.28
N THR A 200 0.76 -6.45 -13.48
CA THR A 200 1.45 -6.86 -14.71
C THR A 200 2.53 -5.88 -15.13
N ARG A 201 2.30 -4.57 -14.92
CA ARG A 201 3.11 -3.53 -15.55
C ARG A 201 4.21 -2.98 -14.66
N HIS A 202 3.96 -2.86 -13.36
CA HIS A 202 4.87 -2.14 -12.45
C HIS A 202 5.46 -3.05 -11.36
N GLN A 203 4.73 -4.10 -10.98
CA GLN A 203 5.19 -5.02 -9.95
C GLN A 203 6.42 -5.86 -10.33
N PRO A 204 6.67 -6.22 -11.61
CA PRO A 204 7.93 -6.88 -12.00
C PRO A 204 9.17 -6.02 -11.73
N VAL A 205 9.10 -4.71 -12.02
CA VAL A 205 10.19 -3.77 -11.76
C VAL A 205 10.49 -3.68 -10.26
N ILE A 206 9.45 -3.55 -9.44
CA ILE A 206 9.58 -3.49 -7.98
C ILE A 206 10.13 -4.81 -7.40
N ALA A 207 9.72 -5.95 -7.97
CA ALA A 207 10.22 -7.26 -7.55
C ALA A 207 11.72 -7.41 -7.88
N ALA A 208 12.13 -7.08 -9.11
CA ALA A 208 13.53 -7.14 -9.52
C ALA A 208 14.42 -6.17 -8.70
N TYR A 209 13.90 -4.99 -8.35
CA TYR A 209 14.58 -4.09 -7.43
C TYR A 209 14.76 -4.73 -6.04
N ARG A 210 13.73 -5.40 -5.50
CA ARG A 210 13.81 -6.11 -4.23
C ARG A 210 14.85 -7.25 -4.27
N ASP A 211 14.93 -7.98 -5.38
CA ASP A 211 15.93 -9.03 -5.57
C ASP A 211 17.36 -8.45 -5.57
N ALA A 212 17.56 -7.27 -6.18
CA ALA A 212 18.84 -6.57 -6.12
C ALA A 212 19.20 -6.12 -4.70
N VAL A 213 18.21 -5.67 -3.91
CA VAL A 213 18.40 -5.36 -2.48
C VAL A 213 18.84 -6.60 -1.70
N LEU A 214 18.13 -7.71 -1.86
CA LEU A 214 18.45 -8.98 -1.18
C LEU A 214 19.85 -9.50 -1.57
N ALA A 215 20.24 -9.35 -2.83
CA ALA A 215 21.56 -9.73 -3.31
C ALA A 215 22.67 -8.90 -2.65
N ARG A 216 22.48 -7.58 -2.48
CA ARG A 216 23.42 -6.74 -1.72
C ARG A 216 23.48 -7.16 -0.26
N GLU A 217 22.34 -7.42 0.37
CA GLU A 217 22.31 -7.82 1.78
C GLU A 217 23.10 -9.12 1.99
N ALA A 218 22.93 -10.10 1.11
CA ALA A 218 23.73 -11.32 1.13
C ALA A 218 25.24 -11.06 0.96
N GLU A 219 25.63 -10.12 0.08
CA GLU A 219 27.03 -9.71 -0.10
C GLU A 219 27.60 -9.04 1.15
N SER A 220 26.82 -8.19 1.82
CA SER A 220 27.23 -7.52 3.06
C SER A 220 27.36 -8.50 4.23
N ASP A 221 26.46 -9.46 4.37
CA ASP A 221 26.49 -10.46 5.44
C ASP A 221 27.65 -11.45 5.28
N HIS A 222 28.12 -11.67 4.05
CA HIS A 222 29.28 -12.54 3.75
C HIS A 222 30.62 -11.81 3.81
N ARG A 223 30.65 -10.50 4.02
CA ARG A 223 31.90 -9.78 4.24
C ARG A 223 32.39 -10.15 5.64
N PRO A 224 33.46 -10.95 5.81
CA PRO A 224 34.04 -11.13 7.13
C PRO A 224 34.40 -9.74 7.62
N GLY A 225 33.93 -9.37 8.82
CA GLY A 225 34.25 -8.09 9.42
C GLY A 225 35.74 -7.88 9.27
N THR A 226 36.12 -6.84 8.54
CA THR A 226 37.49 -6.34 8.58
C THR A 226 37.70 -5.93 10.02
N GLY A 227 38.26 -6.84 10.80
CA GLY A 227 38.83 -6.54 12.09
C GLY A 227 39.82 -5.41 11.87
N GLN A 228 39.56 -4.30 12.52
CA GLN A 228 40.52 -3.28 12.87
C GLN A 228 40.11 -2.89 14.28
N GLU A 229 40.82 -3.44 15.27
CA GLU A 229 42.03 -2.83 15.87
C GLU A 229 41.66 -1.67 16.80
#